data_AF-A0A6N2UK69-F1
#
_entry.id   AF-A0A6N2UK69-F1
#
_cell.length_a   1.000
_cell.length_b   1.000
_cell.length_c   1.000
_cell.angle_alpha   90.00
_cell.angle_beta   90.00
_cell.angle_gamma   90.00
#
_symmetry.space_group_name_H-M   'P 1'
#
loop_
_entity.id
_entity.type
_entity.pdbx_description
1 polymer ?
#
loop_
_entity_poly.entity_id
_entity_poly.type
_entity_poly.pdbx_seq_one_letter_code
_entity_poly.pdbx_strand_id
1 'polypeptide(L)'
;MIIVRGAGDLATGTIYELHKAGYRVLALECARPTAIRREVAFSEAVYDGVKKVEGVTARKISSVEEVATVWEKGEIPVLIDAEGKSIEALRPLAVADLILAKKNLGTRQDMAPLVIGAGPGFTAGEDVDVVIETMRGYEPGKAIYQGSALENTGIPGMVGGYAKERVIHSPAEGVLRQKHHIGEIVQRGSVIAFVGEEPVYATLTGILRGLIRDGFAVKKGMKIADIDPRLDKQAACYERSDKAIAIAKGILDVVQKHLRLQHLLQIHPTQDRVIAFVGGGGKTTLIYELAKELESVGKRVIVTTTTHMLRPKNEWELLHTVGVPCEEEPEKIRGLSEEEYRKLKTQCDVLLVEADGAKRKPLKVPAEHEPVIPEDTDMVIGIAGASAIGRTIKAGCHRGELVGELLGKKLSEILTEEDVMTILKSKAGQKKHVKQKYRMVIGQADLLTQEQVEKFKKEQGICLYSRKGGADTNGENIGIS
;
A
#
# COMPACT_ATOMS: atom_id res chain seq x y z
N MET A 1 -3.86 2.09 3.82
CA MET A 1 -3.86 3.20 2.80
C MET A 1 -2.42 3.59 2.42
N ILE A 2 -2.21 4.06 1.18
CA ILE A 2 -0.99 4.72 0.69
C ILE A 2 -1.30 6.20 0.36
N ILE A 3 -0.44 7.12 0.77
CA ILE A 3 -0.52 8.54 0.38
C ILE A 3 0.49 8.83 -0.71
N VAL A 4 0.06 9.52 -1.77
CA VAL A 4 0.94 10.04 -2.82
C VAL A 4 0.96 11.58 -2.73
N ARG A 5 2.14 12.18 -2.54
CA ARG A 5 2.31 13.63 -2.63
C ARG A 5 2.53 14.01 -4.10
N GLY A 6 1.71 14.91 -4.59
CA GLY A 6 1.62 15.29 -6.01
C GLY A 6 0.57 14.46 -6.77
N ALA A 7 -0.09 15.10 -7.72
CA ALA A 7 -1.08 14.50 -8.62
C ALA A 7 -0.88 14.92 -10.10
N GLY A 8 0.28 15.48 -10.43
CA GLY A 8 0.66 15.82 -11.82
C GLY A 8 0.91 14.58 -12.69
N ASP A 9 1.27 14.78 -13.98
CA ASP A 9 1.44 13.71 -15.01
C ASP A 9 2.18 12.45 -14.52
N LEU A 10 3.36 12.61 -13.91
CA LEU A 10 4.14 11.46 -13.43
C LEU A 10 3.54 10.81 -12.17
N ALA A 11 2.97 11.61 -11.26
CA ALA A 11 2.29 11.11 -10.07
C ALA A 11 1.02 10.34 -10.42
N THR A 12 0.26 10.79 -11.43
CA THR A 12 -0.91 10.08 -11.97
C THR A 12 -0.57 8.63 -12.33
N GLY A 13 0.59 8.39 -12.93
CA GLY A 13 1.04 7.03 -13.24
C GLY A 13 1.04 6.13 -12.00
N THR A 14 1.66 6.62 -10.93
CA THR A 14 1.78 5.89 -9.66
C THR A 14 0.44 5.72 -8.96
N ILE A 15 -0.34 6.79 -8.88
CA ILE A 15 -1.69 6.78 -8.30
C ILE A 15 -2.58 5.76 -9.02
N TYR A 16 -2.53 5.74 -10.35
CA TYR A 16 -3.26 4.80 -11.17
C TYR A 16 -2.85 3.35 -10.90
N GLU A 17 -1.56 3.04 -10.97
CA GLU A 17 -1.08 1.65 -10.80
C GLU A 17 -1.37 1.12 -9.40
N LEU A 18 -1.16 1.93 -8.36
CA LEU A 18 -1.50 1.56 -6.98
C LEU A 18 -3.00 1.29 -6.82
N HIS A 19 -3.84 2.16 -7.37
CA HIS A 19 -5.30 1.98 -7.34
C HIS A 19 -5.72 0.70 -8.08
N LYS A 20 -5.16 0.45 -9.27
CA LYS A 20 -5.43 -0.78 -10.05
C LYS A 20 -4.93 -2.05 -9.36
N ALA A 21 -3.86 -1.96 -8.57
CA ALA A 21 -3.40 -3.07 -7.73
C ALA A 21 -4.32 -3.32 -6.51
N GLY A 22 -5.33 -2.47 -6.27
CA GLY A 22 -6.29 -2.61 -5.17
C GLY A 22 -5.94 -1.83 -3.90
N TYR A 23 -4.91 -0.99 -3.94
CA TYR A 23 -4.57 -0.15 -2.79
C TYR A 23 -5.53 1.03 -2.67
N ARG A 24 -5.91 1.33 -1.43
CA ARG A 24 -6.57 2.60 -1.09
C ARG A 24 -5.54 3.72 -1.16
N VAL A 25 -5.70 4.62 -2.13
CA VAL A 25 -4.76 5.74 -2.40
C VAL A 25 -5.42 7.07 -2.08
N LEU A 26 -4.70 7.95 -1.39
CA LEU A 26 -5.04 9.36 -1.26
C LEU A 26 -3.95 10.20 -1.92
N ALA A 27 -4.34 11.09 -2.85
CA ALA A 27 -3.42 12.03 -3.47
C ALA A 27 -3.47 13.37 -2.74
N LEU A 28 -2.30 13.92 -2.41
CA LEU A 28 -2.16 15.27 -1.86
C LEU A 28 -1.64 16.21 -2.95
N GLU A 29 -2.22 17.39 -3.08
CA GLU A 29 -1.84 18.36 -4.10
C GLU A 29 -1.84 19.79 -3.54
N CYS A 30 -1.15 20.71 -4.20
CA CYS A 30 -1.22 22.13 -3.88
C CYS A 30 -2.51 22.77 -4.42
N ALA A 31 -2.84 23.96 -3.92
CA ALA A 31 -4.07 24.64 -4.30
C ALA A 31 -4.11 25.12 -5.77
N ARG A 32 -2.93 25.18 -6.42
CA ARG A 32 -2.77 25.69 -7.80
C ARG A 32 -1.75 24.83 -8.57
N PRO A 33 -2.09 23.58 -8.90
CA PRO A 33 -1.16 22.70 -9.61
C PRO A 33 -0.87 23.18 -11.03
N THR A 34 0.35 22.94 -11.51
CA THR A 34 0.86 23.49 -12.78
C THR A 34 1.03 22.43 -13.86
N ALA A 35 0.12 21.46 -13.95
CA ALA A 35 0.21 20.41 -14.95
C ALA A 35 0.14 20.98 -16.38
N ILE A 36 1.03 20.52 -17.25
CA ILE A 36 1.03 20.89 -18.68
C ILE A 36 0.33 19.80 -19.50
N ARG A 37 0.64 18.52 -19.22
CA ARG A 37 -0.10 17.38 -19.77
C ARG A 37 -1.38 17.14 -18.96
N ARG A 38 -2.29 18.12 -19.03
CA ARG A 38 -3.52 18.19 -18.21
C ARG A 38 -4.48 17.04 -18.47
N GLU A 39 -4.47 16.47 -19.67
CA GLU A 39 -5.35 15.35 -20.01
C GLU A 39 -5.04 14.05 -19.27
N VAL A 40 -3.84 13.94 -18.70
CA VAL A 40 -3.37 12.75 -17.97
C VAL A 40 -2.90 13.11 -16.56
N ALA A 41 -3.35 14.23 -16.00
CA ALA A 41 -2.98 14.70 -14.67
C ALA A 41 -4.20 14.70 -13.73
N PHE A 42 -4.20 13.86 -12.70
CA PHE A 42 -5.28 13.87 -11.69
C PHE A 42 -5.36 15.19 -10.92
N SER A 43 -4.28 15.99 -10.92
CA SER A 43 -4.26 17.34 -10.35
C SER A 43 -5.32 18.27 -10.92
N GLU A 44 -5.83 18.04 -12.13
CA GLU A 44 -6.94 18.85 -12.67
C GLU A 44 -8.23 18.74 -11.84
N ALA A 45 -8.40 17.67 -11.06
CA ALA A 45 -9.52 17.54 -10.13
C ALA A 45 -9.54 18.68 -9.10
N VAL A 46 -8.38 19.27 -8.77
CA VAL A 46 -8.30 20.45 -7.86
C VAL A 46 -9.13 21.62 -8.38
N TYR A 47 -9.19 21.78 -9.70
CA TYR A 47 -9.93 22.84 -10.37
C TYR A 47 -11.36 22.42 -10.73
N ASP A 48 -11.51 21.24 -11.34
CA ASP A 48 -12.77 20.81 -11.95
C ASP A 48 -13.64 19.97 -11.01
N GLY A 49 -13.17 19.71 -9.79
CA GLY A 49 -13.79 18.83 -8.79
C GLY A 49 -13.58 17.34 -9.08
N VAL A 50 -13.48 16.95 -10.36
CA VAL A 50 -13.27 15.56 -10.80
C VAL A 50 -12.38 15.54 -12.04
N LYS A 51 -11.48 14.55 -12.14
CA LYS A 51 -10.74 14.23 -13.36
C LYS A 51 -10.74 12.73 -13.62
N LYS A 52 -11.01 12.34 -14.87
CA LYS A 52 -10.90 10.95 -15.32
C LYS A 52 -9.66 10.79 -16.19
N VAL A 53 -8.86 9.75 -15.93
CA VAL A 53 -7.69 9.36 -16.72
C VAL A 53 -7.77 7.86 -16.96
N GLU A 54 -7.79 7.43 -18.22
CA GLU A 54 -7.79 6.00 -18.61
C GLU A 54 -8.82 5.14 -17.84
N GLY A 55 -10.04 5.66 -17.69
CA GLY A 55 -11.12 4.95 -17.00
C GLY A 55 -11.18 5.17 -15.49
N VAL A 56 -10.10 5.65 -14.85
CA VAL A 56 -10.02 5.87 -13.41
C VAL A 56 -10.40 7.30 -13.06
N THR A 57 -11.24 7.48 -12.04
CA THR A 57 -11.75 8.77 -11.60
C THR A 57 -11.04 9.23 -10.33
N ALA A 58 -10.50 10.45 -10.36
CA ALA A 58 -10.02 11.16 -9.18
C ALA A 58 -10.98 12.31 -8.83
N ARG A 59 -11.27 12.49 -7.54
CA ARG A 59 -12.23 13.46 -7.02
C ARG A 59 -11.59 14.32 -5.95
N LYS A 60 -11.75 15.64 -6.08
CA LYS A 60 -11.38 16.59 -5.04
C LYS A 60 -12.29 16.42 -3.83
N ILE A 61 -11.66 16.33 -2.66
CA ILE A 61 -12.33 16.34 -1.36
C ILE A 61 -11.97 17.63 -0.61
N SER A 62 -12.84 18.05 0.31
CA SER A 62 -12.63 19.24 1.13
C SER A 62 -12.02 18.91 2.48
N SER A 63 -12.18 17.67 2.95
CA SER A 63 -11.64 17.21 4.22
C SER A 63 -11.33 15.70 4.24
N VAL A 64 -10.55 15.26 5.23
CA VAL A 64 -10.11 13.86 5.35
C VAL A 64 -11.25 12.89 5.65
N GLU A 65 -12.36 13.37 6.20
CA GLU A 65 -13.55 12.59 6.52
C GLU A 65 -14.24 12.04 5.26
N GLU A 66 -14.08 12.71 4.11
CA GLU A 66 -14.67 12.28 2.84
C GLU A 66 -13.91 11.12 2.17
N VAL A 67 -12.69 10.81 2.62
CA VAL A 67 -11.78 9.85 1.99
C VAL A 67 -12.44 8.47 1.83
N ALA A 68 -13.05 7.95 2.90
CA ALA A 68 -13.67 6.62 2.90
C ALA A 68 -14.81 6.53 1.88
N THR A 69 -15.69 7.54 1.84
CA THR A 69 -16.83 7.59 0.92
C THR A 69 -16.40 7.66 -0.55
N VAL A 70 -15.27 8.31 -0.85
CA VAL A 70 -14.74 8.34 -2.23
C VAL A 70 -14.19 6.98 -2.64
N TRP A 71 -13.46 6.29 -1.75
CA TRP A 71 -12.99 4.93 -2.04
C TRP A 71 -14.11 3.91 -2.20
N GLU A 72 -15.18 4.00 -1.42
CA GLU A 72 -16.36 3.12 -1.56
C GLU A 72 -17.01 3.20 -2.94
N LYS A 73 -16.83 4.33 -3.64
CA LYS A 73 -17.28 4.52 -5.03
C LYS A 73 -16.27 4.04 -6.08
N GLY A 74 -15.13 3.48 -5.66
CA GLY A 74 -14.03 3.08 -6.53
C GLY A 74 -13.29 4.27 -7.16
N GLU A 75 -13.36 5.45 -6.52
CA GLU A 75 -12.69 6.67 -6.97
C GLU A 75 -11.48 7.01 -6.08
N ILE A 76 -10.63 7.92 -6.56
CA ILE A 76 -9.40 8.33 -5.88
C ILE A 76 -9.60 9.74 -5.27
N PRO A 77 -9.55 9.89 -3.94
CA PRO A 77 -9.61 11.20 -3.30
C PRO A 77 -8.34 12.03 -3.58
N VAL A 78 -8.54 13.31 -3.86
CA VAL A 78 -7.50 14.34 -4.04
C VAL A 78 -7.75 15.44 -3.01
N LEU A 79 -6.84 15.60 -2.05
CA LEU A 79 -6.91 16.62 -1.02
C LEU A 79 -5.93 17.75 -1.31
N ILE A 80 -6.36 19.00 -1.13
CA ILE A 80 -5.45 20.15 -1.17
C ILE A 80 -4.69 20.21 0.16
N ASP A 81 -3.44 19.75 0.15
CA ASP A 81 -2.53 19.70 1.31
C ASP A 81 -1.08 19.69 0.84
N ALA A 82 -0.55 20.86 0.47
CA ALA A 82 0.81 20.99 -0.05
C ALA A 82 1.89 20.61 0.99
N GLU A 83 1.64 20.92 2.26
CA GLU A 83 2.57 20.66 3.36
C GLU A 83 2.53 19.20 3.83
N GLY A 84 1.48 18.44 3.48
CA GLY A 84 1.31 17.05 3.90
C GLY A 84 0.88 16.91 5.36
N LYS A 85 0.19 17.92 5.92
CA LYS A 85 -0.27 17.93 7.33
C LYS A 85 -1.17 16.74 7.66
N SER A 86 -1.96 16.29 6.70
CA SER A 86 -2.87 15.15 6.84
C SER A 86 -2.15 13.82 7.03
N ILE A 87 -0.87 13.70 6.64
CA ILE A 87 -0.10 12.45 6.73
C ILE A 87 0.02 11.99 8.20
N GLU A 88 0.33 12.92 9.11
CA GLU A 88 0.50 12.61 10.54
C GLU A 88 -0.80 12.12 11.18
N ALA A 89 -1.93 12.75 10.83
CA ALA A 89 -3.24 12.37 11.34
C ALA A 89 -3.70 11.02 10.77
N LEU A 90 -3.41 10.74 9.50
CA LEU A 90 -3.90 9.55 8.78
C LEU A 90 -3.01 8.31 8.94
N ARG A 91 -1.74 8.49 9.34
CA ARG A 91 -0.77 7.41 9.59
C ARG A 91 -0.79 6.33 8.49
N PRO A 92 -0.48 6.69 7.24
CA PRO A 92 -0.53 5.74 6.12
C PRO A 92 0.54 4.65 6.27
N LEU A 93 0.35 3.54 5.55
CA LEU A 93 1.34 2.46 5.48
C LEU A 93 2.54 2.84 4.63
N ALA A 94 2.32 3.69 3.63
CA ALA A 94 3.38 4.24 2.82
C ALA A 94 3.06 5.67 2.37
N VAL A 95 4.12 6.47 2.19
CA VAL A 95 4.08 7.79 1.54
C VAL A 95 5.01 7.75 0.33
N ALA A 96 4.51 8.13 -0.85
CA ALA A 96 5.32 8.31 -2.04
C ALA A 96 5.30 9.79 -2.46
N ASP A 97 6.46 10.45 -2.46
CA ASP A 97 6.61 11.82 -2.92
C ASP A 97 6.97 11.87 -4.41
N LEU A 98 5.99 12.32 -5.22
CA LEU A 98 6.12 12.55 -6.65
C LEU A 98 5.84 14.02 -7.02
N ILE A 99 6.09 14.96 -6.10
CA ILE A 99 6.05 16.41 -6.40
C ILE A 99 7.13 16.76 -7.44
N LEU A 100 8.27 16.04 -7.41
CA LEU A 100 9.40 16.20 -8.34
C LEU A 100 9.98 17.62 -8.34
N ALA A 101 10.03 18.24 -7.15
CA ALA A 101 10.56 19.58 -6.95
C ALA A 101 12.08 19.69 -7.16
N LYS A 102 12.79 18.57 -7.34
CA LYS A 102 14.26 18.45 -7.42
C LYS A 102 14.99 18.85 -6.13
N LYS A 103 14.23 19.03 -5.05
CA LYS A 103 14.68 19.31 -3.68
C LYS A 103 13.64 18.76 -2.72
N ASN A 104 14.06 18.31 -1.55
CA ASN A 104 13.14 17.87 -0.51
C ASN A 104 12.31 19.07 0.00
N LEU A 105 10.98 18.97 -0.09
CA LEU A 105 10.03 19.99 0.40
C LEU A 105 9.44 19.63 1.77
N GLY A 106 10.15 18.80 2.54
CA GLY A 106 9.78 18.40 3.90
C GLY A 106 9.26 16.97 4.01
N THR A 107 9.46 16.12 3.00
CA THR A 107 9.28 14.66 3.16
C THR A 107 10.36 14.13 4.08
N ARG A 108 9.97 13.27 5.03
CA ARG A 108 10.88 12.66 6.00
C ARG A 108 10.62 11.17 6.10
N GLN A 109 11.65 10.40 6.43
CA GLN A 109 11.59 8.96 6.56
C GLN A 109 10.62 8.50 7.66
N ASP A 110 10.32 9.35 8.64
CA ASP A 110 9.41 9.03 9.76
C ASP A 110 7.92 9.26 9.45
N MET A 111 7.57 9.71 8.24
CA MET A 111 6.18 10.01 7.85
C MET A 111 5.28 8.77 7.73
N ALA A 112 5.85 7.60 7.49
CA ALA A 112 5.15 6.33 7.37
C ALA A 112 6.14 5.16 7.58
N PRO A 113 5.66 3.92 7.77
CA PRO A 113 6.53 2.74 7.77
C PRO A 113 7.35 2.53 6.48
N LEU A 114 6.91 3.13 5.37
CA LEU A 114 7.63 3.18 4.11
C LEU A 114 7.49 4.55 3.47
N VAL A 115 8.59 5.24 3.24
CA VAL A 115 8.65 6.53 2.57
C VAL A 115 9.49 6.42 1.31
N ILE A 116 8.90 6.77 0.17
CA ILE A 116 9.51 6.67 -1.15
C ILE A 116 9.64 8.07 -1.74
N GLY A 117 10.84 8.49 -2.13
CA GLY A 117 11.07 9.72 -2.89
C GLY A 117 11.28 9.43 -4.37
N ALA A 118 10.61 10.13 -5.28
CA ALA A 118 10.87 9.99 -6.71
C ALA A 118 11.81 11.08 -7.23
N GLY A 119 12.89 10.66 -7.89
CA GLY A 119 13.81 11.54 -8.60
C GLY A 119 14.80 12.30 -7.71
N PRO A 120 15.52 13.28 -8.27
CA PRO A 120 16.54 14.02 -7.54
C PRO A 120 15.93 14.89 -6.43
N GLY A 121 16.73 15.19 -5.41
CA GLY A 121 16.33 15.97 -4.24
C GLY A 121 15.99 15.15 -3.00
N PHE A 122 16.16 13.82 -3.07
CA PHE A 122 16.05 12.89 -1.95
C PHE A 122 17.29 12.00 -1.88
N THR A 123 17.65 11.59 -0.67
CA THR A 123 18.69 10.59 -0.39
C THR A 123 18.10 9.42 0.40
N ALA A 124 18.19 8.21 -0.16
CA ALA A 124 17.76 6.98 0.50
C ALA A 124 18.68 6.67 1.70
N GLY A 125 18.06 6.37 2.85
CA GLY A 125 18.73 6.18 4.14
C GLY A 125 18.93 7.47 4.95
N GLU A 126 18.52 8.63 4.42
CA GLU A 126 18.59 9.93 5.11
C GLU A 126 17.22 10.65 5.08
N ASP A 127 16.72 10.97 3.88
CA ASP A 127 15.45 11.66 3.70
C ASP A 127 14.27 10.69 3.67
N VAL A 128 14.47 9.53 3.04
CA VAL A 128 13.44 8.54 2.69
C VAL A 128 14.03 7.13 2.76
N ASP A 129 13.18 6.09 2.80
CA ASP A 129 13.64 4.70 2.79
C ASP A 129 14.17 4.27 1.41
N VAL A 130 13.49 4.72 0.35
CA VAL A 130 13.82 4.33 -1.02
C VAL A 130 13.69 5.53 -1.95
N VAL A 131 14.67 5.71 -2.83
CA VAL A 131 14.59 6.66 -3.95
C VAL A 131 14.29 5.90 -5.24
N ILE A 132 13.37 6.43 -6.06
CA ILE A 132 13.07 5.89 -7.39
C ILE A 132 13.71 6.75 -8.46
N GLU A 133 14.49 6.13 -9.34
CA GLU A 133 15.11 6.81 -10.48
C GLU A 133 14.04 7.31 -11.47
N THR A 134 14.22 8.53 -11.96
CA THR A 134 13.31 9.18 -12.92
C THR A 134 14.03 9.66 -14.19
N MET A 135 15.34 9.53 -14.29
CA MET A 135 16.12 9.98 -15.44
C MET A 135 15.84 9.13 -16.69
N ARG A 136 15.51 9.78 -17.81
CA ARG A 136 15.32 9.05 -19.08
C ARG A 136 16.66 8.52 -19.57
N GLY A 137 16.67 7.27 -20.04
CA GLY A 137 17.87 6.58 -20.54
C GLY A 137 18.70 5.89 -19.45
N TYR A 138 18.33 6.03 -18.18
CA TYR A 138 18.99 5.40 -17.03
C TYR A 138 17.95 4.69 -16.15
N GLU A 139 17.34 3.63 -16.68
CA GLU A 139 16.36 2.74 -15.99
C GLU A 139 15.32 3.46 -15.10
N PRO A 140 14.43 4.33 -15.65
CA PRO A 140 13.35 4.91 -14.87
C PRO A 140 12.55 3.85 -14.11
N GLY A 141 12.24 4.10 -12.84
CA GLY A 141 11.58 3.14 -11.96
C GLY A 141 12.53 2.26 -11.15
N LYS A 142 13.85 2.31 -11.39
CA LYS A 142 14.82 1.60 -10.56
C LYS A 142 14.78 2.10 -9.11
N ALA A 143 14.68 1.17 -8.17
CA ALA A 143 14.77 1.46 -6.75
C ALA A 143 16.23 1.59 -6.29
N ILE A 144 16.50 2.65 -5.53
CA ILE A 144 17.79 3.00 -4.94
C ILE A 144 17.58 2.97 -3.42
N TYR A 145 18.21 2.00 -2.76
CA TYR A 145 18.08 1.78 -1.30
C TYR A 145 19.13 2.50 -0.47
N GLN A 146 20.16 3.06 -1.12
CA GLN A 146 21.19 3.88 -0.49
C GLN A 146 21.66 4.93 -1.50
N GLY A 147 21.68 6.21 -1.10
CA GLY A 147 22.08 7.32 -1.97
C GLY A 147 20.94 7.94 -2.76
N SER A 148 21.26 8.74 -3.78
CA SER A 148 20.29 9.60 -4.48
C SER A 148 20.14 9.23 -5.96
N ALA A 149 19.03 9.64 -6.58
CA ALA A 149 18.84 9.55 -8.03
C ALA A 149 19.74 10.54 -8.78
N LEU A 150 19.92 10.31 -10.09
CA LEU A 150 20.71 11.20 -10.94
C LEU A 150 20.14 12.63 -10.98
N GLU A 151 21.05 13.60 -10.98
CA GLU A 151 20.70 15.02 -11.06
C GLU A 151 19.93 15.36 -12.35
N ASN A 152 19.01 16.31 -12.25
CA ASN A 152 18.23 16.73 -13.40
C ASN A 152 19.09 17.49 -14.42
N THR A 153 19.31 16.92 -15.61
CA THR A 153 20.10 17.55 -16.68
C THR A 153 19.48 18.82 -17.27
N GLY A 154 18.21 19.11 -16.97
CA GLY A 154 17.47 20.24 -17.53
C GLY A 154 17.12 20.10 -19.02
N ILE A 155 17.61 19.05 -19.69
CA ILE A 155 17.39 18.80 -21.12
C ILE A 155 16.21 17.82 -21.27
N PRO A 156 15.12 18.20 -21.96
CA PRO A 156 14.04 17.28 -22.25
C PRO A 156 14.54 16.13 -23.14
N GLY A 157 14.09 14.90 -22.88
CA GLY A 157 14.45 13.76 -23.73
C GLY A 157 13.99 13.93 -25.18
N MET A 158 14.71 13.33 -26.12
CA MET A 158 14.43 13.40 -27.55
C MET A 158 13.09 12.74 -27.91
N VAL A 159 12.33 13.38 -28.79
CA VAL A 159 11.10 12.86 -29.39
C VAL A 159 11.09 13.26 -30.86
N GLY A 160 11.04 12.29 -31.77
CA GLY A 160 11.06 12.55 -33.22
C GLY A 160 12.25 13.40 -33.70
N GLY A 161 13.40 13.30 -33.02
CA GLY A 161 14.61 14.08 -33.33
C GLY A 161 14.73 15.45 -32.63
N TYR A 162 13.74 15.87 -31.84
CA TYR A 162 13.71 17.17 -31.15
C TYR A 162 13.78 17.03 -29.63
N ALA A 163 14.43 17.97 -28.94
CA ALA A 163 14.62 17.94 -27.48
C ALA A 163 14.18 19.23 -26.79
N LYS A 164 14.91 20.35 -26.89
CA LYS A 164 14.52 21.60 -26.21
C LYS A 164 13.41 22.31 -26.97
N GLU A 165 13.40 22.17 -28.28
CA GLU A 165 12.50 22.82 -29.22
C GLU A 165 11.05 22.45 -28.98
N ARG A 166 10.75 21.23 -28.47
CA ARG A 166 9.38 20.83 -28.17
C ARG A 166 8.78 21.54 -26.95
N VAL A 167 9.61 22.05 -26.06
CA VAL A 167 9.18 22.63 -24.78
C VAL A 167 9.12 24.14 -24.89
N ILE A 168 7.93 24.71 -24.71
CA ILE A 168 7.70 26.15 -24.83
C ILE A 168 7.60 26.76 -23.44
N HIS A 169 8.30 27.89 -23.26
CA HIS A 169 8.32 28.66 -22.03
C HIS A 169 7.66 30.02 -22.23
N SER A 170 7.09 30.57 -21.16
CA SER A 170 6.41 31.86 -21.18
C SER A 170 7.36 32.99 -21.60
N PRO A 171 7.03 33.80 -22.62
CA PRO A 171 7.87 34.93 -23.05
C PRO A 171 7.84 36.10 -22.05
N ALA A 172 6.76 36.20 -21.26
CA ALA A 172 6.49 37.28 -20.31
C ALA A 172 5.88 36.76 -18.99
N GLU A 173 5.71 37.66 -18.03
CA GLU A 173 4.87 37.42 -16.85
C GLU A 173 3.45 37.94 -17.14
N GLY A 174 2.43 37.17 -16.75
CA GLY A 174 1.03 37.56 -16.97
C GLY A 174 0.05 36.40 -16.91
N VAL A 175 -1.21 36.67 -17.24
CA VAL A 175 -2.26 35.64 -17.34
C VAL A 175 -2.24 35.02 -18.73
N LEU A 176 -2.14 33.68 -18.77
CA LEU A 176 -2.17 32.93 -20.01
C LEU A 176 -3.59 32.80 -20.57
N ARG A 177 -3.76 33.08 -21.86
CA ARG A 177 -5.00 32.89 -22.63
C ARG A 177 -4.75 31.94 -23.80
N GLN A 178 -5.39 30.78 -23.81
CA GLN A 178 -5.19 29.75 -24.82
C GLN A 178 -5.84 30.15 -26.15
N LYS A 179 -5.19 29.81 -27.27
CA LYS A 179 -5.78 29.92 -28.61
C LYS A 179 -6.03 28.55 -29.26
N HIS A 180 -5.33 27.53 -28.79
CA HIS A 180 -5.40 26.15 -29.25
C HIS A 180 -5.58 25.21 -28.08
N HIS A 181 -6.13 24.02 -28.33
CA HIS A 181 -6.33 22.99 -27.31
C HIS A 181 -5.33 21.83 -27.43
N ILE A 182 -5.16 21.08 -26.33
CA ILE A 182 -4.33 19.87 -26.31
C ILE A 182 -4.90 18.87 -27.34
N GLY A 183 -4.01 18.27 -28.13
CA GLY A 183 -4.36 17.33 -29.19
C GLY A 183 -4.48 17.96 -30.59
N GLU A 184 -4.53 19.29 -30.71
CA GLU A 184 -4.54 19.95 -32.02
C GLU A 184 -3.17 19.92 -32.69
N ILE A 185 -3.17 19.92 -34.03
CA ILE A 185 -1.95 20.10 -34.83
C ILE A 185 -1.71 21.60 -35.00
N VAL A 186 -0.52 22.05 -34.57
CA VAL A 186 -0.07 23.44 -34.71
C VAL A 186 1.07 23.52 -35.72
N GLN A 187 1.16 24.65 -36.43
CA GLN A 187 2.22 24.90 -37.39
C GLN A 187 3.32 25.74 -36.75
N ARG A 188 4.58 25.48 -37.09
CA ARG A 188 5.69 26.33 -36.63
C ARG A 188 5.41 27.81 -36.92
N GLY A 189 5.58 28.66 -35.92
CA GLY A 189 5.34 30.09 -36.01
C GLY A 189 3.88 30.51 -35.84
N SER A 190 2.93 29.58 -35.69
CA SER A 190 1.55 29.95 -35.33
C SER A 190 1.46 30.34 -33.86
N VAL A 191 0.56 31.27 -33.54
CA VAL A 191 0.28 31.67 -32.15
C VAL A 191 -0.55 30.57 -31.47
N ILE A 192 -0.06 30.00 -30.37
CA ILE A 192 -0.74 28.95 -29.60
C ILE A 192 -1.47 29.46 -28.35
N ALA A 193 -1.02 30.58 -27.81
CA ALA A 193 -1.58 31.26 -26.63
C ALA A 193 -1.10 32.71 -26.58
N PHE A 194 -1.61 33.48 -25.62
CA PHE A 194 -1.11 34.80 -25.24
C PHE A 194 -0.78 34.81 -23.76
N VAL A 195 0.19 35.61 -23.33
CA VAL A 195 0.48 35.89 -21.92
C VAL A 195 0.40 37.40 -21.73
N GLY A 196 -0.68 37.88 -21.09
CA GLY A 196 -1.06 39.28 -21.24
C GLY A 196 -1.37 39.56 -22.72
N GLU A 197 -0.69 40.52 -23.33
CA GLU A 197 -0.80 40.82 -24.77
C GLU A 197 0.28 40.13 -25.62
N GLU A 198 1.28 39.52 -24.98
CA GLU A 198 2.44 38.92 -25.66
C GLU A 198 2.06 37.57 -26.30
N PRO A 199 2.26 37.37 -27.62
CA PRO A 199 1.95 36.11 -28.29
C PRO A 199 2.97 35.00 -27.93
N VAL A 200 2.45 33.79 -27.71
CA VAL A 200 3.25 32.57 -27.56
C VAL A 200 3.22 31.79 -28.87
N TYR A 201 4.37 31.59 -29.49
CA TYR A 201 4.49 30.91 -30.78
C TYR A 201 4.83 29.43 -30.65
N ALA A 202 4.29 28.60 -31.55
CA ALA A 202 4.73 27.23 -31.75
C ALA A 202 6.17 27.22 -32.31
N THR A 203 7.06 26.53 -31.60
CA THR A 203 8.48 26.40 -31.96
C THR A 203 8.72 25.39 -33.08
N LEU A 204 7.80 24.45 -33.28
CA LEU A 204 7.83 23.43 -34.35
C LEU A 204 6.42 23.02 -34.76
N THR A 205 6.29 22.44 -35.97
CA THR A 205 5.03 21.83 -36.43
C THR A 205 4.84 20.47 -35.76
N GLY A 206 3.67 20.25 -35.17
CA GLY A 206 3.39 19.02 -34.44
C GLY A 206 2.08 19.06 -33.68
N ILE A 207 1.86 18.07 -32.81
CA ILE A 207 0.68 17.95 -31.96
C ILE A 207 0.94 18.70 -30.65
N LEU A 208 0.04 19.62 -30.27
CA LEU A 208 0.10 20.28 -28.97
C LEU A 208 -0.21 19.26 -27.86
N ARG A 209 0.82 18.62 -27.33
CA ARG A 209 0.72 17.51 -26.36
C ARG A 209 0.38 17.97 -24.95
N GLY A 210 0.70 19.22 -24.63
CA GLY A 210 0.37 19.80 -23.35
C GLY A 210 0.37 21.32 -23.40
N LEU A 211 -0.50 21.91 -22.59
CA LEU A 211 -0.69 23.35 -22.47
C LEU A 211 -1.20 23.66 -21.05
N ILE A 212 -0.53 24.57 -20.36
CA ILE A 212 -0.93 25.03 -19.03
C ILE A 212 -2.33 25.66 -19.08
N ARG A 213 -3.07 25.55 -17.97
CA ARG A 213 -4.49 25.93 -17.90
C ARG A 213 -4.76 27.36 -18.34
N ASP A 214 -5.88 27.56 -19.01
CA ASP A 214 -6.37 28.89 -19.40
C ASP A 214 -6.65 29.74 -18.15
N GLY A 215 -6.32 31.02 -18.22
CA GLY A 215 -6.42 31.95 -17.08
C GLY A 215 -5.34 31.76 -16.00
N PHE A 216 -4.37 30.87 -16.18
CA PHE A 216 -3.31 30.67 -15.19
C PHE A 216 -2.27 31.80 -15.23
N ALA A 217 -1.85 32.28 -14.06
CA ALA A 217 -0.80 33.29 -13.93
C ALA A 217 0.58 32.64 -14.06
N VAL A 218 1.34 33.03 -15.07
CA VAL A 218 2.66 32.47 -15.37
C VAL A 218 3.75 33.52 -15.23
N LYS A 219 4.96 33.08 -14.84
CA LYS A 219 6.16 33.92 -14.84
C LYS A 219 6.93 33.76 -16.15
N LYS A 220 7.70 34.77 -16.53
CA LYS A 220 8.63 34.66 -17.66
C LYS A 220 9.57 33.47 -17.46
N GLY A 221 9.75 32.67 -18.51
CA GLY A 221 10.57 31.45 -18.47
C GLY A 221 9.90 30.23 -17.82
N MET A 222 8.67 30.35 -17.30
CA MET A 222 7.91 29.19 -16.82
C MET A 222 7.56 28.26 -17.99
N LYS A 223 7.68 26.94 -17.82
CA LYS A 223 7.25 25.98 -18.84
C LYS A 223 5.72 26.03 -18.97
N ILE A 224 5.21 26.22 -20.19
CA ILE A 224 3.77 26.41 -20.43
C ILE A 224 3.18 25.46 -21.48
N ALA A 225 3.98 24.92 -22.40
CA ALA A 225 3.48 23.99 -23.41
C ALA A 225 4.53 22.95 -23.84
N ASP A 226 4.07 21.87 -24.48
CA ASP A 226 4.89 20.80 -25.06
C ASP A 226 4.27 20.36 -26.39
N ILE A 227 5.08 20.25 -27.45
CA ILE A 227 4.63 19.82 -28.79
C ILE A 227 5.28 18.47 -29.16
N ASP A 228 4.49 17.45 -29.51
CA ASP A 228 5.02 16.21 -30.07
C ASP A 228 5.16 16.35 -31.61
N PRO A 229 6.37 16.26 -32.17
CA PRO A 229 6.56 16.41 -33.62
C PRO A 229 5.97 15.25 -34.44
N ARG A 230 5.57 14.15 -33.81
CA ARG A 230 5.07 12.95 -34.47
C ARG A 230 3.55 13.04 -34.65
N LEU A 231 3.12 13.33 -35.88
CA LEU A 231 1.70 13.56 -36.21
C LEU A 231 0.81 12.29 -36.06
N ASP A 232 1.40 11.10 -36.05
CA ASP A 232 0.72 9.82 -35.82
C ASP A 232 0.43 9.54 -34.33
N LYS A 233 0.90 10.39 -33.40
CA LYS A 233 0.83 10.16 -31.94
C LYS A 233 -0.22 10.99 -31.21
N GLN A 234 -1.33 11.35 -31.87
CA GLN A 234 -2.37 12.17 -31.27
C GLN A 234 -3.00 11.52 -30.03
N ALA A 235 -3.26 10.22 -30.07
CA ALA A 235 -3.79 9.45 -28.94
C ALA A 235 -2.92 9.54 -27.67
N ALA A 236 -1.60 9.64 -27.83
CA ALA A 236 -0.65 9.74 -26.72
C ALA A 236 -0.77 11.04 -25.89
N CYS A 237 -1.59 12.00 -26.33
CA CYS A 237 -1.96 13.16 -25.50
C CYS A 237 -2.82 12.74 -24.29
N TYR A 238 -3.60 11.66 -24.44
CA TYR A 238 -4.60 11.19 -23.48
C TYR A 238 -4.17 9.92 -22.73
N GLU A 239 -2.93 9.47 -22.96
CA GLU A 239 -2.35 8.27 -22.35
C GLU A 239 -1.14 8.62 -21.48
N ARG A 240 -0.99 7.91 -20.36
CA ARG A 240 0.17 7.99 -19.48
C ARG A 240 1.44 7.66 -20.28
N SER A 241 2.52 8.39 -20.01
CA SER A 241 3.77 8.15 -20.73
C SER A 241 4.48 6.88 -20.25
N ASP A 242 5.30 6.27 -21.10
CA ASP A 242 6.17 5.14 -20.73
C ASP A 242 6.99 5.43 -19.47
N LYS A 243 7.45 6.68 -19.32
CA LYS A 243 8.18 7.14 -18.13
C LYS A 243 7.31 7.10 -16.87
N ALA A 244 6.07 7.58 -16.95
CA ALA A 244 5.13 7.54 -15.82
C ALA A 244 4.83 6.09 -15.42
N ILE A 245 4.62 5.22 -16.40
CA ILE A 245 4.38 3.77 -16.18
C ILE A 245 5.60 3.11 -15.55
N ALA A 246 6.81 3.38 -16.03
CA ALA A 246 8.04 2.80 -15.49
C ALA A 246 8.28 3.20 -14.02
N ILE A 247 8.12 4.48 -13.69
CA ILE A 247 8.21 4.98 -12.31
C ILE A 247 7.13 4.31 -11.43
N ALA A 248 5.89 4.25 -11.91
CA ALA A 248 4.78 3.65 -11.19
C ALA A 248 5.02 2.16 -10.88
N LYS A 249 5.53 1.40 -11.85
CA LYS A 249 5.92 -0.01 -11.66
C LYS A 249 7.02 -0.16 -10.62
N GLY A 250 8.03 0.71 -10.65
CA GLY A 250 9.09 0.74 -9.65
C GLY A 250 8.56 0.97 -8.23
N ILE A 251 7.67 1.95 -8.07
CA ILE A 251 7.03 2.23 -6.77
C ILE A 251 6.15 1.06 -6.33
N LEU A 252 5.33 0.51 -7.23
CA LEU A 252 4.49 -0.64 -6.92
C LEU A 252 5.32 -1.84 -6.45
N ASP A 253 6.43 -2.14 -7.12
CA ASP A 253 7.36 -3.21 -6.72
C ASP A 253 7.94 -2.96 -5.32
N VAL A 254 8.37 -1.74 -5.01
CA VAL A 254 8.85 -1.37 -3.68
C VAL A 254 7.75 -1.54 -2.64
N VAL A 255 6.55 -1.02 -2.90
CA VAL A 255 5.38 -1.17 -2.02
C VAL A 255 5.06 -2.65 -1.77
N GLN A 256 5.02 -3.47 -2.81
CA GLN A 256 4.77 -4.92 -2.70
C GLN A 256 5.89 -5.67 -1.97
N LYS A 257 7.12 -5.17 -2.00
CA LYS A 257 8.25 -5.71 -1.22
C LYS A 257 8.20 -5.29 0.25
N HIS A 258 7.72 -4.08 0.55
CA HIS A 258 7.79 -3.50 1.90
C HIS A 258 6.51 -3.67 2.70
N LEU A 259 5.32 -3.64 2.09
CA LEU A 259 4.03 -3.86 2.76
C LEU A 259 3.68 -5.34 2.90
N ARG A 260 4.70 -6.12 3.23
CA ARG A 260 4.69 -7.57 3.45
C ARG A 260 4.35 -7.87 4.92
N LEU A 261 3.59 -8.94 5.18
CA LEU A 261 3.28 -9.44 6.52
C LEU A 261 4.54 -9.59 7.36
N GLN A 262 5.65 -10.04 6.78
CA GLN A 262 6.95 -10.14 7.45
C GLN A 262 7.37 -8.78 8.02
N HIS A 263 7.18 -7.67 7.31
CA HIS A 263 7.56 -6.35 7.80
C HIS A 263 6.54 -5.78 8.77
N LEU A 264 5.24 -5.96 8.49
CA LEU A 264 4.16 -5.51 9.39
C LEU A 264 4.22 -6.22 10.76
N LEU A 265 4.62 -7.49 10.78
CA LEU A 265 4.81 -8.29 11.97
C LEU A 265 6.25 -8.18 12.52
N GLN A 266 7.12 -7.43 11.83
CA GLN A 266 8.53 -7.22 12.16
C GLN A 266 9.31 -8.54 12.29
N ILE A 267 9.02 -9.52 11.44
CA ILE A 267 9.68 -10.81 11.34
C ILE A 267 11.02 -10.62 10.63
N HIS A 268 12.09 -11.12 11.25
CA HIS A 268 13.42 -11.20 10.66
C HIS A 268 13.75 -12.67 10.39
N PRO A 269 13.58 -13.20 9.15
CA PRO A 269 13.68 -14.63 8.88
C PRO A 269 15.04 -15.29 9.18
N THR A 270 16.08 -14.50 9.42
CA THR A 270 17.41 -14.98 9.84
C THR A 270 17.52 -15.18 11.36
N GLN A 271 16.64 -14.56 12.14
CA GLN A 271 16.61 -14.60 13.60
C GLN A 271 15.34 -15.32 14.11
N ASP A 272 14.18 -14.94 13.57
CA ASP A 272 12.87 -15.47 13.89
C ASP A 272 12.60 -16.74 13.07
N ARG A 273 13.29 -17.85 13.39
CA ARG A 273 13.22 -19.12 12.62
C ARG A 273 12.04 -19.99 13.01
N VAL A 274 11.58 -19.92 14.26
CA VAL A 274 10.40 -20.66 14.73
C VAL A 274 9.35 -19.67 15.19
N ILE A 275 8.22 -19.62 14.46
CA ILE A 275 7.14 -18.67 14.71
C ILE A 275 5.86 -19.42 15.08
N ALA A 276 5.39 -19.23 16.31
CA ALA A 276 4.17 -19.87 16.82
C ALA A 276 2.95 -18.95 16.70
N PHE A 277 1.81 -19.51 16.31
CA PHE A 277 0.55 -18.81 16.13
C PHE A 277 -0.47 -19.30 17.16
N VAL A 278 -1.07 -18.37 17.91
CA VAL A 278 -2.04 -18.68 18.97
C VAL A 278 -3.33 -17.88 18.81
N GLY A 279 -4.43 -18.36 19.40
CA GLY A 279 -5.72 -17.64 19.42
C GLY A 279 -6.74 -18.15 18.40
N GLY A 280 -7.44 -17.26 17.71
CA GLY A 280 -8.55 -17.60 16.80
C GLY A 280 -8.78 -16.55 15.71
N GLY A 281 -9.60 -16.86 14.71
CA GLY A 281 -9.98 -15.88 13.68
C GLY A 281 -8.96 -15.71 12.54
N GLY A 282 -8.67 -16.79 11.81
CA GLY A 282 -7.87 -16.73 10.57
C GLY A 282 -6.40 -17.12 10.71
N LYS A 283 -6.01 -17.80 11.80
CA LYS A 283 -4.62 -18.24 12.02
C LYS A 283 -4.03 -19.03 10.85
N THR A 284 -4.69 -20.14 10.48
CA THR A 284 -4.24 -21.01 9.38
C THR A 284 -4.11 -20.23 8.07
N THR A 285 -5.07 -19.33 7.80
CA THR A 285 -4.98 -18.41 6.67
C THR A 285 -3.72 -17.53 6.74
N LEU A 286 -3.49 -16.85 7.87
CA LEU A 286 -2.33 -15.97 8.04
C LEU A 286 -1.01 -16.74 7.93
N ILE A 287 -0.95 -17.96 8.48
CA ILE A 287 0.21 -18.86 8.38
C ILE A 287 0.57 -19.09 6.91
N TYR A 288 -0.40 -19.48 6.08
CA TYR A 288 -0.13 -19.76 4.67
C TYR A 288 0.20 -18.51 3.85
N GLU A 289 -0.41 -17.37 4.15
CA GLU A 289 -0.08 -16.12 3.47
C GLU A 289 1.33 -15.64 3.82
N LEU A 290 1.73 -15.74 5.10
CA LEU A 290 3.11 -15.50 5.51
C LEU A 290 4.07 -16.52 4.87
N ALA A 291 3.70 -17.79 4.79
CA ALA A 291 4.54 -18.81 4.16
C ALA A 291 4.82 -18.50 2.67
N LYS A 292 3.79 -18.15 1.89
CA LYS A 292 3.96 -17.73 0.49
C LYS A 292 4.85 -16.50 0.37
N GLU A 293 4.67 -15.54 1.27
CA GLU A 293 5.45 -14.31 1.25
C GLU A 293 6.94 -14.56 1.55
N LEU A 294 7.23 -15.39 2.55
CA LEU A 294 8.58 -15.82 2.90
C LEU A 294 9.22 -16.67 1.78
N GLU A 295 8.45 -17.55 1.14
CA GLU A 295 8.89 -18.31 -0.04
C GLU A 295 9.26 -17.37 -1.19
N SER A 296 8.49 -16.31 -1.41
CA SER A 296 8.76 -15.31 -2.47
C SER A 296 10.05 -14.51 -2.26
N VAL A 297 10.63 -14.50 -1.05
CA VAL A 297 11.98 -13.96 -0.77
C VAL A 297 13.06 -15.06 -0.71
N GLY A 298 12.76 -16.25 -1.22
CA GLY A 298 13.69 -17.36 -1.34
C GLY A 298 13.92 -18.15 -0.05
N LYS A 299 13.01 -18.07 0.93
CA LYS A 299 13.09 -18.89 2.15
C LYS A 299 12.40 -20.23 1.95
N ARG A 300 13.01 -21.30 2.45
CA ARG A 300 12.34 -22.59 2.61
C ARG A 300 11.46 -22.53 3.85
N VAL A 301 10.16 -22.71 3.68
CA VAL A 301 9.18 -22.59 4.76
C VAL A 301 8.48 -23.92 4.97
N ILE A 302 8.31 -24.32 6.23
CA ILE A 302 7.48 -25.46 6.60
C ILE A 302 6.40 -24.98 7.58
N VAL A 303 5.19 -25.50 7.40
CA VAL A 303 4.04 -25.31 8.30
C VAL A 303 3.81 -26.59 9.09
N THR A 304 3.58 -26.48 10.39
CA THR A 304 3.20 -27.62 11.24
C THR A 304 2.27 -27.16 12.37
N THR A 305 1.85 -28.09 13.21
CA THR A 305 1.06 -27.81 14.41
C THR A 305 1.64 -28.56 15.61
N THR A 306 1.47 -28.04 16.82
CA THR A 306 1.74 -28.79 18.07
C THR A 306 0.49 -29.45 18.63
N THR A 307 -0.68 -29.09 18.11
CA THR A 307 -1.97 -29.61 18.56
C THR A 307 -2.69 -30.25 17.40
N HIS A 308 -3.76 -29.62 16.93
CA HIS A 308 -4.54 -30.06 15.78
C HIS A 308 -4.79 -28.86 14.87
N MET A 309 -4.57 -29.06 13.58
CA MET A 309 -4.95 -28.09 12.55
C MET A 309 -5.78 -28.78 11.47
N LEU A 310 -6.56 -27.99 10.73
CA LEU A 310 -7.30 -28.51 9.59
C LEU A 310 -6.29 -29.03 8.55
N ARG A 311 -6.53 -30.24 8.05
CA ARG A 311 -5.75 -30.79 6.95
C ARG A 311 -5.92 -29.89 5.72
N PRO A 312 -4.82 -29.41 5.13
CA PRO A 312 -4.92 -28.57 3.94
C PRO A 312 -5.56 -29.33 2.78
N LYS A 313 -6.31 -28.59 1.95
CA LYS A 313 -7.06 -29.17 0.82
C LYS A 313 -6.47 -28.84 -0.54
N ASN A 314 -5.79 -27.70 -0.67
CA ASN A 314 -5.12 -27.35 -1.91
C ASN A 314 -3.70 -27.92 -1.95
N GLU A 315 -3.21 -28.15 -3.15
CA GLU A 315 -1.94 -28.83 -3.42
C GLU A 315 -0.74 -28.08 -2.82
N TRP A 316 -0.70 -26.75 -2.96
CA TRP A 316 0.40 -25.96 -2.42
C TRP A 316 0.49 -26.04 -0.90
N GLU A 317 -0.63 -25.90 -0.17
CA GLU A 317 -0.64 -26.02 1.29
C GLU A 317 -0.26 -27.44 1.75
N LEU A 318 -0.68 -28.49 1.01
CA LEU A 318 -0.31 -29.87 1.28
C LEU A 318 1.21 -30.11 1.17
N LEU A 319 1.86 -29.50 0.19
CA LEU A 319 3.32 -29.61 0.01
C LEU A 319 4.11 -28.91 1.11
N HIS A 320 3.53 -27.87 1.73
CA HIS A 320 4.20 -27.06 2.74
C HIS A 320 3.85 -27.44 4.17
N THR A 321 2.88 -28.34 4.37
CA THR A 321 2.39 -28.69 5.71
C THR A 321 2.80 -30.11 6.09
N VAL A 322 3.46 -30.23 7.25
CA VAL A 322 3.86 -31.52 7.80
C VAL A 322 3.17 -31.74 9.14
N GLY A 323 2.43 -32.84 9.22
CA GLY A 323 1.75 -33.31 10.43
C GLY A 323 1.24 -34.73 10.25
N VAL A 324 0.80 -35.36 11.34
CA VAL A 324 0.29 -36.73 11.30
C VAL A 324 -1.23 -36.69 11.05
N PRO A 325 -1.77 -37.38 10.04
CA PRO A 325 -3.22 -37.49 9.88
C PRO A 325 -3.90 -38.06 11.13
N CYS A 326 -5.04 -37.49 11.53
CA CYS A 326 -5.85 -38.04 12.62
C CYS A 326 -6.75 -39.17 12.09
N GLU A 327 -6.77 -40.32 12.76
CA GLU A 327 -7.62 -41.46 12.36
C GLU A 327 -9.11 -41.17 12.60
N GLU A 328 -9.44 -40.54 13.73
CA GLU A 328 -10.83 -40.26 14.14
C GLU A 328 -11.43 -39.01 13.47
N GLU A 329 -10.59 -38.07 13.02
CA GLU A 329 -10.99 -36.82 12.34
C GLU A 329 -10.14 -36.64 11.07
N PRO A 330 -10.46 -37.33 9.95
CA PRO A 330 -9.63 -37.38 8.74
C PRO A 330 -9.36 -36.01 8.10
N GLU A 331 -10.21 -35.02 8.40
CA GLU A 331 -10.06 -33.63 7.99
C GLU A 331 -9.03 -32.85 8.83
N LYS A 332 -8.40 -33.46 9.82
CA LYS A 332 -7.37 -32.84 10.66
C LYS A 332 -6.03 -33.57 10.58
N ILE A 333 -4.99 -32.82 10.89
CA ILE A 333 -3.68 -33.35 11.23
C ILE A 333 -3.33 -32.94 12.65
N ARG A 334 -2.61 -33.81 13.35
CA ARG A 334 -2.05 -33.56 14.67
C ARG A 334 -0.55 -33.28 14.60
N GLY A 335 -0.03 -32.76 15.70
CA GLY A 335 1.39 -32.50 15.86
C GLY A 335 2.27 -33.74 15.75
N LEU A 336 3.52 -33.48 15.41
CA LEU A 336 4.57 -34.48 15.21
C LEU A 336 5.18 -34.91 16.53
N SER A 337 5.94 -36.02 16.51
CA SER A 337 6.84 -36.32 17.62
C SER A 337 7.95 -35.28 17.75
N GLU A 338 8.54 -35.15 18.95
CA GLU A 338 9.68 -34.25 19.20
C GLU A 338 10.85 -34.50 18.25
N GLU A 339 11.11 -35.77 17.90
CA GLU A 339 12.18 -36.14 16.98
C GLU A 339 11.91 -35.63 15.54
N GLU A 340 10.69 -35.81 15.06
CA GLU A 340 10.25 -35.34 13.74
C GLU A 340 10.22 -33.81 13.67
N TYR A 341 9.72 -33.16 14.72
CA TYR A 341 9.71 -31.69 14.83
C TYR A 341 11.12 -31.11 14.69
N ARG A 342 12.10 -31.69 15.42
CA ARG A 342 13.51 -31.26 15.34
C ARG A 342 14.10 -31.45 13.95
N LYS A 343 13.72 -32.52 13.23
CA LYS A 343 14.15 -32.73 11.84
C LYS A 343 13.64 -31.62 10.91
N LEU A 344 12.37 -31.22 11.04
CA LEU A 344 11.80 -30.14 10.21
C LEU A 344 12.57 -28.83 10.33
N LYS A 345 12.97 -28.46 11.55
CA LYS A 345 13.75 -27.25 11.81
C LYS A 345 15.06 -27.20 11.02
N THR A 346 15.67 -28.35 10.75
CA THR A 346 16.92 -28.44 9.96
C THR A 346 16.70 -28.36 8.45
N GLN A 347 15.47 -28.60 7.99
CA GLN A 347 15.11 -28.66 6.57
C GLN A 347 14.56 -27.34 6.02
N CYS A 348 14.20 -26.41 6.90
CA CYS A 348 13.66 -25.11 6.54
C CYS A 348 14.47 -23.94 7.12
N ASP A 349 14.31 -22.78 6.50
CA ASP A 349 14.83 -21.53 7.02
C ASP A 349 13.88 -20.98 8.09
N VAL A 350 12.57 -21.11 7.87
CA VAL A 350 11.49 -20.70 8.80
C VAL A 350 10.47 -21.83 9.00
N LEU A 351 10.15 -22.13 10.25
CA LEU A 351 9.13 -23.07 10.69
C LEU A 351 7.94 -22.31 11.30
N LEU A 352 6.77 -22.42 10.69
CA LEU A 352 5.53 -21.80 11.17
C LEU A 352 4.68 -22.84 11.91
N VAL A 353 4.29 -22.55 13.14
CA VAL A 353 3.66 -23.52 14.04
C VAL A 353 2.28 -23.04 14.49
N GLU A 354 1.21 -23.75 14.12
CA GLU A 354 -0.10 -23.55 14.75
C GLU A 354 -0.11 -24.18 16.15
N ALA A 355 -0.05 -23.36 17.19
CA ALA A 355 0.24 -23.80 18.56
C ALA A 355 -1.02 -24.11 19.40
N ASP A 356 -2.21 -23.91 18.84
CA ASP A 356 -3.46 -24.15 19.54
C ASP A 356 -4.71 -24.28 18.63
N GLY A 357 -5.75 -24.96 19.10
CA GLY A 357 -7.02 -25.13 18.36
C GLY A 357 -8.08 -24.11 18.76
N ALA A 358 -8.86 -23.59 17.80
CA ALA A 358 -9.95 -22.62 18.06
C ALA A 358 -11.35 -23.09 17.63
N LYS A 359 -11.49 -24.31 17.09
CA LYS A 359 -12.75 -24.84 16.51
C LYS A 359 -13.47 -23.83 15.59
N ARG A 360 -12.70 -23.12 14.74
CA ARG A 360 -13.19 -22.09 13.80
C ARG A 360 -13.88 -20.88 14.44
N LYS A 361 -13.76 -20.68 15.76
CA LYS A 361 -14.26 -19.48 16.44
C LYS A 361 -13.27 -18.32 16.28
N PRO A 362 -13.76 -17.07 16.18
CA PRO A 362 -12.92 -15.90 16.00
C PRO A 362 -12.12 -15.51 17.25
N LEU A 363 -12.60 -15.83 18.45
CA LEU A 363 -11.93 -15.47 19.70
C LEU A 363 -11.90 -16.66 20.66
N LYS A 364 -10.91 -16.71 21.55
CA LYS A 364 -10.84 -17.75 22.59
C LYS A 364 -10.00 -17.32 23.78
N VAL A 365 -10.10 -18.06 24.87
CA VAL A 365 -9.09 -18.12 25.94
C VAL A 365 -8.51 -19.54 25.97
N PRO A 366 -7.18 -19.70 26.05
CA PRO A 366 -6.57 -21.03 26.12
C PRO A 366 -6.96 -21.77 27.41
N ALA A 367 -7.15 -23.09 27.31
CA ALA A 367 -7.35 -23.96 28.46
C ALA A 367 -6.04 -24.16 29.23
N GLU A 368 -6.06 -24.86 30.36
CA GLU A 368 -4.88 -25.09 31.21
C GLU A 368 -3.67 -25.63 30.45
N HIS A 369 -3.87 -26.64 29.60
CA HIS A 369 -2.84 -27.28 28.77
C HIS A 369 -2.50 -26.53 27.46
N GLU A 370 -3.18 -25.43 27.16
CA GLU A 370 -2.92 -24.58 25.99
C GLU A 370 -2.32 -23.21 26.40
N PRO A 371 -1.67 -22.51 25.46
CA PRO A 371 -1.21 -23.00 24.16
C PRO A 371 0.02 -23.92 24.30
N VAL A 372 0.23 -24.83 23.34
CA VAL A 372 1.41 -25.71 23.31
C VAL A 372 2.47 -25.04 22.44
N ILE A 373 3.18 -24.09 23.02
CA ILE A 373 4.24 -23.33 22.34
C ILE A 373 5.56 -24.11 22.44
N PRO A 374 6.23 -24.44 21.33
CA PRO A 374 7.57 -25.07 21.38
C PRO A 374 8.57 -24.22 22.16
N GLU A 375 9.44 -24.84 22.95
CA GLU A 375 10.41 -24.13 23.80
C GLU A 375 11.39 -23.27 23.00
N ASP A 376 11.73 -23.70 21.79
CA ASP A 376 12.64 -23.04 20.87
C ASP A 376 11.94 -22.05 19.92
N THR A 377 10.70 -21.66 20.23
CA THR A 377 10.00 -20.58 19.55
C THR A 377 10.77 -19.27 19.72
N ASP A 378 10.98 -18.54 18.62
CA ASP A 378 11.63 -17.22 18.62
C ASP A 378 10.59 -16.09 18.75
N MET A 379 9.42 -16.28 18.13
CA MET A 379 8.33 -15.31 18.12
C MET A 379 6.94 -15.96 18.23
N VAL A 380 6.04 -15.30 18.96
CA VAL A 380 4.62 -15.70 19.05
C VAL A 380 3.72 -14.61 18.45
N ILE A 381 2.78 -15.02 17.60
CA ILE A 381 1.74 -14.17 17.01
C ILE A 381 0.39 -14.54 17.61
N GLY A 382 -0.17 -13.64 18.41
CA GLY A 382 -1.50 -13.78 18.99
C GLY A 382 -2.57 -13.18 18.07
N ILE A 383 -3.58 -13.99 17.75
CA ILE A 383 -4.59 -13.65 16.75
C ILE A 383 -5.99 -13.65 17.37
N ALA A 384 -6.76 -12.62 17.07
CA ALA A 384 -8.19 -12.55 17.32
C ALA A 384 -8.93 -12.12 16.04
N GLY A 385 -10.09 -12.70 15.78
CA GLY A 385 -10.93 -12.33 14.65
C GLY A 385 -11.88 -11.19 14.98
N ALA A 386 -11.91 -10.15 14.13
CA ALA A 386 -12.84 -9.02 14.24
C ALA A 386 -14.31 -9.45 14.25
N SER A 387 -14.66 -10.58 13.62
CA SER A 387 -16.03 -11.10 13.62
C SER A 387 -16.55 -11.52 15.01
N ALA A 388 -15.71 -11.52 16.04
CA ALA A 388 -16.14 -11.69 17.43
C ALA A 388 -16.88 -10.47 17.96
N ILE A 389 -16.52 -9.27 17.52
CA ILE A 389 -17.08 -8.00 18.02
C ILE A 389 -18.55 -7.91 17.64
N GLY A 390 -19.38 -7.46 18.59
CA GLY A 390 -20.83 -7.40 18.40
C GLY A 390 -21.55 -8.73 18.56
N ARG A 391 -20.82 -9.84 18.82
CA ARG A 391 -21.42 -11.15 19.14
C ARG A 391 -21.41 -11.39 20.64
N THR A 392 -22.33 -12.23 21.12
CA THR A 392 -22.27 -12.72 22.50
C THR A 392 -21.06 -13.62 22.72
N ILE A 393 -20.53 -13.69 23.94
CA ILE A 393 -19.43 -14.60 24.29
C ILE A 393 -19.76 -16.04 23.87
N LYS A 394 -20.98 -16.52 24.12
CA LYS A 394 -21.44 -17.87 23.72
C LYS A 394 -21.33 -18.11 22.21
N ALA A 395 -21.66 -17.11 21.39
CA ALA A 395 -21.65 -17.24 19.94
C ALA A 395 -20.25 -17.02 19.33
N GLY A 396 -19.51 -16.04 19.84
CA GLY A 396 -18.26 -15.56 19.29
C GLY A 396 -17.01 -16.30 19.77
N CYS A 397 -17.07 -17.00 20.91
CA CYS A 397 -15.86 -17.58 21.51
C CYS A 397 -15.81 -19.10 21.46
N HIS A 398 -14.59 -19.63 21.39
CA HIS A 398 -14.29 -20.99 21.83
C HIS A 398 -13.95 -20.95 23.33
N ARG A 399 -14.58 -21.85 24.11
CA ARG A 399 -14.52 -21.86 25.59
C ARG A 399 -15.03 -20.55 26.19
N GLY A 400 -16.30 -20.26 25.93
CA GLY A 400 -16.93 -19.01 26.35
C GLY A 400 -16.89 -18.80 27.86
N GLU A 401 -16.87 -19.86 28.65
CA GLU A 401 -16.81 -19.82 30.11
C GLU A 401 -15.49 -19.18 30.59
N LEU A 402 -14.36 -19.61 30.02
CA LEU A 402 -13.04 -19.04 30.34
C LEU A 402 -12.91 -17.59 29.87
N VAL A 403 -13.55 -17.26 28.74
CA VAL A 403 -13.62 -15.88 28.26
C VAL A 403 -14.43 -15.01 29.22
N GLY A 404 -15.58 -15.51 29.67
CA GLY A 404 -16.44 -14.83 30.64
C GLY A 404 -15.73 -14.61 31.98
N GLU A 405 -15.02 -15.63 32.47
CA GLU A 405 -14.20 -15.52 33.69
C GLU A 405 -13.10 -14.47 33.55
N LEU A 406 -12.34 -14.50 32.46
CA LEU A 406 -11.25 -13.54 32.23
C LEU A 406 -11.74 -12.10 32.12
N LEU A 407 -12.90 -11.90 31.48
CA LEU A 407 -13.49 -10.57 31.25
C LEU A 407 -14.40 -10.11 32.39
N GLY A 408 -14.77 -10.99 33.33
CA GLY A 408 -15.82 -10.73 34.32
C GLY A 408 -17.22 -10.55 33.70
N LYS A 409 -17.51 -11.25 32.59
CA LYS A 409 -18.76 -11.13 31.81
C LYS A 409 -19.54 -12.43 31.72
N LYS A 410 -20.86 -12.34 31.62
CA LYS A 410 -21.76 -13.48 31.38
C LYS A 410 -21.72 -13.91 29.91
N LEU A 411 -21.98 -15.19 29.64
CA LEU A 411 -21.98 -15.76 28.28
C LEU A 411 -22.92 -15.06 27.28
N SER A 412 -23.97 -14.40 27.76
CA SER A 412 -24.94 -13.65 26.97
C SER A 412 -24.49 -12.23 26.62
N GLU A 413 -23.43 -11.72 27.24
CA GLU A 413 -22.95 -10.36 27.01
C GLU A 413 -22.18 -10.24 25.70
N ILE A 414 -22.25 -9.04 25.12
CA ILE A 414 -21.67 -8.72 23.82
C ILE A 414 -20.18 -8.38 23.99
N LEU A 415 -19.38 -8.95 23.09
CA LEU A 415 -17.94 -8.67 22.98
C LEU A 415 -17.71 -7.31 22.33
N THR A 416 -16.88 -6.49 22.98
CA THR A 416 -16.41 -5.19 22.50
C THR A 416 -14.98 -5.28 21.97
N GLU A 417 -14.49 -4.20 21.39
CA GLU A 417 -13.10 -4.04 20.97
C GLU A 417 -12.13 -4.14 22.16
N GLU A 418 -12.53 -3.56 23.30
CA GLU A 418 -11.77 -3.60 24.56
C GLU A 418 -11.64 -5.03 25.10
N ASP A 419 -12.68 -5.85 24.97
CA ASP A 419 -12.63 -7.27 25.36
C ASP A 419 -11.61 -8.03 24.52
N VAL A 420 -11.62 -7.83 23.20
CA VAL A 420 -10.68 -8.45 22.27
C VAL A 420 -9.24 -8.04 22.63
N MET A 421 -9.00 -6.76 22.90
CA MET A 421 -7.69 -6.26 23.31
C MET A 421 -7.25 -6.83 24.66
N THR A 422 -8.17 -6.94 25.62
CA THR A 422 -7.90 -7.50 26.94
C THR A 422 -7.42 -8.93 26.82
N ILE A 423 -8.09 -9.75 26.00
CA ILE A 423 -7.72 -11.16 25.79
C ILE A 423 -6.37 -11.25 25.07
N LEU A 424 -6.13 -10.46 24.02
CA LEU A 424 -4.86 -10.45 23.28
C LEU A 424 -3.66 -10.06 24.14
N LYS A 425 -3.84 -9.18 25.14
CA LYS A 425 -2.78 -8.71 26.03
C LYS A 425 -2.63 -9.54 27.30
N SER A 426 -3.62 -10.35 27.65
CA SER A 426 -3.66 -11.05 28.93
C SER A 426 -2.72 -12.25 28.98
N LYS A 427 -2.00 -12.40 30.10
CA LYS A 427 -1.22 -13.61 30.44
C LYS A 427 -2.10 -14.84 30.72
N ALA A 428 -3.39 -14.64 30.93
CA ALA A 428 -4.39 -15.72 30.95
C ALA A 428 -5.07 -15.89 29.57
N GLY A 429 -4.90 -14.94 28.65
CA GLY A 429 -5.38 -14.96 27.26
C GLY A 429 -4.30 -15.38 26.26
N GLN A 430 -4.16 -14.68 25.13
CA GLN A 430 -3.21 -15.07 24.07
C GLN A 430 -1.73 -14.91 24.46
N LYS A 431 -1.41 -14.16 25.52
CA LYS A 431 -0.03 -14.10 26.06
C LYS A 431 0.28 -15.20 27.08
N LYS A 432 -0.61 -16.19 27.25
CA LYS A 432 -0.35 -17.30 28.17
C LYS A 432 0.91 -18.07 27.76
N HIS A 433 1.83 -18.23 28.71
CA HIS A 433 3.13 -18.88 28.57
C HIS A 433 4.09 -18.25 27.52
N VAL A 434 3.77 -17.08 26.98
CA VAL A 434 4.65 -16.37 26.03
C VAL A 434 5.79 -15.70 26.79
N LYS A 435 7.02 -16.12 26.52
CA LYS A 435 8.26 -15.50 27.02
C LYS A 435 9.04 -14.77 25.91
N GLN A 436 8.66 -15.03 24.67
CA GLN A 436 9.29 -14.59 23.44
C GLN A 436 8.83 -13.20 23.00
N LYS A 437 9.38 -12.74 21.87
CA LYS A 437 8.82 -11.63 21.10
C LYS A 437 7.35 -11.92 20.76
N TYR A 438 6.48 -10.96 21.02
CA TYR A 438 5.04 -11.11 20.81
C TYR A 438 4.49 -10.04 19.87
N ARG A 439 3.61 -10.45 18.94
CA ARG A 439 2.88 -9.57 18.03
C ARG A 439 1.39 -9.87 18.07
N MET A 440 0.58 -8.83 17.94
CA MET A 440 -0.88 -8.94 17.99
C MET A 440 -1.45 -8.73 16.60
N VAL A 441 -2.40 -9.59 16.21
CA VAL A 441 -3.10 -9.48 14.94
C VAL A 441 -4.60 -9.53 15.17
N ILE A 442 -5.32 -8.56 14.59
CA ILE A 442 -6.76 -8.65 14.39
C ILE A 442 -7.00 -9.17 12.99
N GLY A 443 -7.36 -10.45 12.87
CA GLY A 443 -7.80 -11.04 11.60
C GLY A 443 -9.21 -10.57 11.24
N GLN A 444 -9.59 -10.74 9.97
CA GLN A 444 -10.91 -10.35 9.45
C GLN A 444 -11.20 -8.84 9.59
N ALA A 445 -10.15 -8.01 9.54
CA ALA A 445 -10.24 -6.56 9.76
C ALA A 445 -11.16 -5.82 8.78
N ASP A 446 -11.55 -6.45 7.66
CA ASP A 446 -12.54 -5.92 6.72
C ASP A 446 -13.95 -5.81 7.32
N LEU A 447 -14.20 -6.46 8.46
CA LEU A 447 -15.47 -6.40 9.19
C LEU A 447 -15.53 -5.24 10.21
N LEU A 448 -14.43 -4.52 10.41
CA LEU A 448 -14.38 -3.40 11.35
C LEU A 448 -14.95 -2.13 10.74
N THR A 449 -15.67 -1.35 11.55
CA THR A 449 -16.03 0.03 11.19
C THR A 449 -14.79 0.94 11.27
N GLN A 450 -14.84 2.11 10.63
CA GLN A 450 -13.74 3.08 10.71
C GLN A 450 -13.43 3.48 12.16
N GLU A 451 -14.46 3.67 12.99
CA GLU A 451 -14.28 3.98 14.42
C GLU A 451 -13.52 2.87 15.15
N GLN A 452 -13.83 1.60 14.86
CA GLN A 452 -13.16 0.45 15.45
C GLN A 452 -11.70 0.35 15.00
N VAL A 453 -11.43 0.59 13.72
CA VAL A 453 -10.07 0.65 13.17
C VAL A 453 -9.24 1.70 13.93
N GLU A 454 -9.77 2.90 14.11
CA GLU A 454 -9.07 3.96 14.85
C GLU A 454 -8.84 3.60 16.33
N LYS A 455 -9.79 2.92 16.97
CA LYS A 455 -9.61 2.41 18.35
C LYS A 455 -8.45 1.42 18.43
N PHE A 456 -8.41 0.43 17.53
CA PHE A 456 -7.30 -0.54 17.52
C PHE A 456 -5.97 0.13 17.14
N LYS A 457 -5.93 1.04 16.16
CA LYS A 457 -4.69 1.71 15.74
C LYS A 457 -4.03 2.57 16.82
N LYS A 458 -4.74 2.94 17.88
CA LYS A 458 -4.14 3.59 19.07
C LYS A 458 -3.20 2.65 19.84
N GLU A 459 -3.34 1.35 19.65
CA GLU A 459 -2.56 0.34 20.34
C GLU A 459 -1.24 0.06 19.63
N GLN A 460 -0.13 0.23 20.35
CA GLN A 460 1.17 -0.07 19.78
C GLN A 460 1.35 -1.57 19.52
N GLY A 461 1.85 -1.91 18.33
CA GLY A 461 2.22 -3.28 17.97
C GLY A 461 1.05 -4.19 17.57
N ILE A 462 -0.12 -3.62 17.26
CA ILE A 462 -1.24 -4.35 16.65
C ILE A 462 -1.20 -4.24 15.12
N CYS A 463 -1.42 -5.37 14.46
CA CYS A 463 -1.58 -5.46 13.02
C CYS A 463 -3.04 -5.79 12.70
N LEU A 464 -3.68 -4.99 11.85
CA LEU A 464 -5.01 -5.27 11.33
C LEU A 464 -4.86 -6.00 10.00
N TYR A 465 -5.46 -7.19 9.88
CA TYR A 465 -5.29 -8.06 8.73
C TYR A 465 -6.62 -8.59 8.20
N SER A 466 -6.78 -8.57 6.88
CA SER A 466 -7.86 -9.27 6.18
C SER A 466 -7.34 -9.95 4.92
N ARG A 467 -7.92 -11.12 4.60
CA ARG A 467 -7.59 -11.93 3.43
C ARG A 467 -8.51 -11.68 2.23
N LYS A 468 -9.48 -10.75 2.29
CA LYS A 468 -10.28 -10.40 1.10
C LYS A 468 -9.39 -9.67 0.08
N GLY A 469 -8.67 -10.47 -0.69
CA GLY A 469 -7.69 -10.14 -1.73
C GLY A 469 -7.00 -11.40 -2.28
N GLY A 470 -7.67 -12.56 -2.21
CA GLY A 470 -7.23 -13.83 -2.80
C GLY A 470 -8.28 -14.28 -3.82
N ALA A 471 -7.84 -14.46 -5.06
CA ALA A 471 -8.67 -14.71 -6.22
C ALA A 471 -9.71 -15.83 -6.02
N ASP A 472 -10.99 -15.48 -6.19
CA ASP A 472 -11.97 -16.33 -6.87
C ASP A 472 -12.05 -15.82 -8.31
N THR A 473 -11.60 -16.63 -9.27
CA THR A 473 -11.66 -16.61 -10.76
C THR A 473 -11.92 -15.33 -11.60
N ASN A 474 -12.12 -14.13 -11.05
CA ASN A 474 -12.54 -12.91 -11.78
C ASN A 474 -11.84 -11.60 -11.33
N GLY A 475 -10.72 -11.66 -10.59
CA GLY A 475 -9.69 -10.60 -10.65
C GLY A 475 -10.04 -9.18 -10.15
N GLU A 476 -10.67 -9.01 -8.99
CA GLU A 476 -10.76 -7.70 -8.31
C GLU A 476 -10.17 -7.76 -6.89
N ASN A 477 -9.17 -6.91 -6.60
CA ASN A 477 -8.40 -6.81 -5.35
C ASN A 477 -8.82 -5.58 -4.52
N ILE A 478 -8.91 -5.73 -3.20
CA ILE A 478 -9.01 -4.61 -2.24
C ILE A 478 -8.03 -4.88 -1.08
N GLY A 479 -7.28 -3.84 -0.70
CA GLY A 479 -6.02 -3.94 0.04
C GLY A 479 -6.07 -3.90 1.57
N ILE A 480 -4.87 -4.05 2.14
CA ILE A 480 -4.49 -3.89 3.55
C ILE A 480 -4.95 -2.49 4.02
N SER A 481 -5.78 -2.44 5.07
CA SER A 481 -6.40 -1.21 5.57
C SER A 481 -5.44 -0.29 6.33
#